data_AF-A0A9D8A0I7-F1
#
_entry.id   AF-A0A9D8A0I7-F1
#
_cell.length_a   1.000
_cell.length_b   1.000
_cell.length_c   1.000
_cell.angle_alpha   90.00
_cell.angle_beta   90.00
_cell.angle_gamma   90.00
#
_symmetry.space_group_name_H-M   'P 1'
#
loop_
_entity.id
_entity.type
_entity.pdbx_description
1 polymer ?
#
loop_
_entity_poly.entity_id
_entity_poly.type
_entity_poly.pdbx_seq_one_letter_code
_entity_poly.pdbx_strand_id
1 'polypeptide(L)'
;MSGKKKPPAKKFYRKRIELLRLIEKIKLWPSRRGILHGIKYIEKHDTYAIITTHCNKTFPANNSRNSRAARWVRNKWFHYTCKSCGVPDWKLEKYSVTQFRRHHGSSLLNSDTKMPNEKSANEKSTNEKSS
;
A
#
# COMPACT_ATOMS: atom_id res chain seq x y z
N MET A 1 -33.64 -8.15 -12.90
CA MET A 1 -32.84 -7.46 -13.94
C MET A 1 -31.36 -7.63 -13.62
N SER A 2 -30.71 -8.64 -14.18
CA SER A 2 -29.27 -8.91 -14.01
C SER A 2 -28.46 -8.07 -14.99
N GLY A 3 -28.09 -6.85 -14.59
CA GLY A 3 -27.20 -6.00 -15.37
C GLY A 3 -25.85 -6.68 -15.60
N LYS A 4 -25.46 -6.88 -16.86
CA LYS A 4 -24.15 -7.44 -17.23
C LYS A 4 -23.03 -6.58 -16.63
N LYS A 5 -22.27 -7.09 -15.66
CA LYS A 5 -21.09 -6.43 -15.11
C LYS A 5 -20.02 -6.35 -16.21
N LYS A 6 -19.55 -5.14 -16.51
CA LYS A 6 -18.42 -4.94 -17.44
C LYS A 6 -17.15 -5.59 -16.83
N PRO A 7 -16.33 -6.29 -17.64
CA PRO A 7 -15.09 -6.87 -17.14
C PRO A 7 -14.16 -5.76 -16.62
N PRO A 8 -13.39 -6.02 -15.54
CA PRO A 8 -12.55 -5.00 -14.95
C PRO A 8 -11.46 -4.57 -15.93
N ALA A 9 -11.31 -3.26 -16.11
CA ALA A 9 -10.29 -2.69 -16.98
C ALA A 9 -8.88 -3.07 -16.49
N LYS A 10 -8.01 -3.45 -17.42
CA LYS A 10 -6.61 -3.79 -17.14
C LYS A 10 -5.90 -2.58 -16.53
N LYS A 11 -5.28 -2.76 -15.36
CA LYS A 11 -4.44 -1.75 -14.72
C LYS A 11 -2.98 -2.09 -14.90
N PHE A 12 -2.17 -1.07 -15.19
CA PHE A 12 -0.73 -1.22 -15.37
C PHE A 12 0.01 -0.48 -14.26
N TYR A 13 0.82 -1.21 -13.50
CA TYR A 13 1.73 -0.67 -12.51
C TYR A 13 3.18 -0.87 -12.95
N ARG A 14 4.05 0.06 -12.56
CA ARG A 14 5.48 -0.06 -12.84
C ARG A 14 6.06 -1.27 -12.08
N LYS A 15 6.99 -1.97 -12.69
CA LYS A 15 7.71 -3.10 -12.08
C LYS A 15 8.80 -2.55 -11.15
N ARG A 16 9.05 -3.25 -10.04
CA ARG A 16 10.06 -2.91 -9.01
C ARG A 16 9.82 -1.54 -8.35
N ILE A 17 8.60 -1.24 -7.91
CA ILE A 17 8.35 -0.10 -7.01
C ILE A 17 8.43 -0.54 -5.54
N GLU A 18 8.44 0.44 -4.63
CA GLU A 18 8.38 0.26 -3.18
C GLU A 18 7.19 -0.61 -2.75
N LEU A 19 7.43 -1.56 -1.83
CA LEU A 19 6.39 -2.47 -1.36
C LEU A 19 5.21 -1.71 -0.79
N LEU A 20 5.46 -0.70 0.05
CA LEU A 20 4.41 0.03 0.75
C LEU A 20 3.47 0.74 -0.24
N ARG A 21 4.00 1.31 -1.33
CA ARG A 21 3.19 1.93 -2.40
C ARG A 21 2.27 0.91 -3.09
N LEU A 22 2.76 -0.31 -3.33
CA LEU A 22 1.95 -1.36 -3.96
C LEU A 22 0.78 -1.77 -3.07
N ILE A 23 1.08 -2.11 -1.82
CA ILE A 23 0.06 -2.64 -0.89
C ILE A 23 -0.90 -1.55 -0.44
N GLU A 24 -0.50 -0.29 -0.45
CA GLU A 24 -1.38 0.84 -0.18
C GLU A 24 -2.45 1.00 -1.25
N LYS A 25 -2.09 0.82 -2.53
CA LYS A 25 -3.06 0.90 -3.63
C LYS A 25 -3.91 -0.35 -3.77
N ILE A 26 -3.31 -1.52 -3.60
CA ILE A 26 -3.97 -2.82 -3.80
C ILE A 26 -4.79 -3.22 -2.56
N LYS A 27 -4.37 -2.82 -1.36
CA LYS A 27 -4.94 -3.18 -0.05
C LYS A 27 -5.05 -4.69 0.16
N LEU A 28 -4.06 -5.43 -0.33
CA LEU A 28 -3.91 -6.88 -0.14
C LEU A 28 -2.49 -7.21 0.34
N TRP A 29 -2.40 -8.21 1.22
CA TRP A 29 -1.13 -8.70 1.76
C TRP A 29 -0.97 -10.21 1.58
N PRO A 30 0.06 -10.68 0.86
CA PRO A 30 0.39 -12.09 0.83
C PRO A 30 1.20 -12.49 2.08
N SER A 31 0.64 -13.36 2.92
CA SER A 31 1.37 -13.97 4.03
C SER A 31 2.42 -14.96 3.54
N ARG A 32 3.42 -15.27 4.38
CA ARG A 32 4.48 -16.26 4.05
C ARG A 32 3.92 -17.65 3.74
N ARG A 33 2.73 -17.99 4.27
CA ARG A 33 2.03 -19.28 4.10
C ARG A 33 1.21 -19.39 2.81
N GLY A 34 1.21 -18.37 1.95
CA GLY A 34 0.35 -18.41 0.74
C GLY A 34 -1.08 -17.92 0.97
N ILE A 35 -1.40 -17.37 2.14
CA ILE A 35 -2.73 -16.85 2.42
C ILE A 35 -2.78 -15.36 2.08
N LEU A 36 -3.74 -14.96 1.24
CA LEU A 36 -3.97 -13.58 0.84
C LEU A 36 -4.94 -12.90 1.83
N HIS A 37 -4.44 -11.87 2.51
CA HIS A 37 -5.20 -11.07 3.46
C HIS A 37 -5.64 -9.74 2.85
N GLY A 38 -6.79 -9.24 3.30
CA GLY A 38 -7.17 -7.84 3.08
C GLY A 38 -6.49 -6.94 4.12
N ILE A 39 -5.95 -5.80 3.70
CA ILE A 39 -5.34 -4.82 4.60
C ILE A 39 -6.39 -3.81 5.06
N LYS A 40 -6.52 -3.62 6.37
CA LYS A 40 -7.42 -2.66 7.01
C LYS A 40 -6.74 -1.29 7.13
N TYR A 41 -5.54 -1.24 7.71
CA TYR A 41 -4.76 -0.01 7.85
C TYR A 41 -3.24 -0.28 7.71
N ILE A 42 -2.51 0.77 7.35
CA ILE A 42 -1.05 0.77 7.19
C ILE A 42 -0.53 2.01 7.89
N GLU A 43 0.23 1.81 8.96
CA GLU A 43 0.94 2.87 9.68
C GLU A 43 2.37 2.90 9.15
N LYS A 44 2.75 3.98 8.45
CA LYS A 44 4.06 4.09 7.82
C LYS A 44 5.05 4.74 8.78
N HIS A 45 6.24 4.18 8.85
CA HIS A 45 7.44 4.78 9.42
C HIS A 45 8.49 4.96 8.31
N ASP A 46 9.66 5.49 8.65
CA ASP A 46 10.69 5.82 7.65
C ASP A 46 11.13 4.61 6.82
N THR A 47 11.41 3.48 7.47
CA THR A 47 11.99 2.28 6.83
C THR A 47 11.04 1.08 6.76
N TYR A 48 9.98 1.07 7.57
CA TYR A 48 9.01 -0.01 7.65
C TYR A 48 7.59 0.53 7.85
N ALA A 49 6.60 -0.36 7.78
CA ALA A 49 5.23 -0.05 8.18
C ALA A 49 4.67 -1.12 9.09
N ILE A 50 3.81 -0.73 10.02
CA ILE A 50 2.94 -1.63 10.76
C ILE A 50 1.67 -1.84 9.92
N ILE A 51 1.41 -3.08 9.55
CA ILE A 51 0.26 -3.45 8.74
C ILE A 51 -0.73 -4.18 9.62
N THR A 52 -1.98 -3.74 9.57
CA THR A 52 -3.09 -4.48 10.17
C THR A 52 -4.07 -4.94 9.12
N THR A 53 -4.38 -6.24 9.20
CA THR A 53 -5.30 -6.91 8.29
C THR A 53 -6.74 -6.85 8.79
N HIS A 54 -7.71 -7.13 7.92
CA HIS A 54 -9.13 -7.22 8.32
C HIS A 54 -9.41 -8.36 9.30
N CYS A 55 -8.54 -9.37 9.37
CA CYS A 55 -8.61 -10.41 10.41
C CYS A 55 -7.84 -10.03 11.69
N ASN A 56 -7.58 -8.73 11.90
CA ASN A 56 -6.94 -8.16 13.09
C ASN A 56 -5.53 -8.67 13.40
N LYS A 57 -4.83 -9.22 12.41
CA LYS A 57 -3.39 -9.53 12.54
C LYS A 57 -2.59 -8.28 12.24
N THR A 58 -1.66 -7.96 13.14
CA THR A 58 -0.75 -6.82 13.07
C THR A 58 0.68 -7.31 12.97
N PHE A 59 1.46 -6.75 12.04
CA PHE A 59 2.87 -7.12 11.88
C PHE A 59 3.68 -6.03 11.16
N PRO A 60 5.00 -5.94 11.42
CA PRO A 60 5.88 -5.03 10.70
C PRO A 60 6.24 -5.55 9.30
N ALA A 61 6.44 -4.64 8.36
CA ALA A 61 6.90 -4.91 7.01
C ALA A 61 7.84 -3.83 6.50
N ASN A 62 9.06 -4.23 6.10
CA ASN A 62 10.06 -3.31 5.57
C ASN A 62 9.69 -2.82 4.16
N ASN A 63 10.00 -1.56 3.86
CA ASN A 63 9.71 -0.97 2.57
C ASN A 63 10.73 -1.35 1.47
N SER A 64 10.82 -2.64 1.14
CA SER A 64 11.79 -3.14 0.15
C SER A 64 11.13 -3.63 -1.14
N ARG A 65 11.63 -3.13 -2.28
CA ARG A 65 11.22 -3.49 -3.66
C ARG A 65 11.50 -4.98 -3.99
N ASN A 66 12.48 -5.55 -3.29
CA ASN A 66 13.01 -6.89 -3.54
C ASN A 66 12.54 -7.93 -2.51
N SER A 67 11.75 -7.51 -1.52
CA SER A 67 11.19 -8.38 -0.49
C SER A 67 10.36 -9.53 -1.09
N ARG A 68 10.24 -10.62 -0.31
CA ARG A 68 9.36 -11.74 -0.66
C ARG A 68 7.92 -11.25 -0.90
N ALA A 69 7.38 -10.43 0.01
CA ALA A 69 6.04 -9.86 -0.14
C ALA A 69 5.89 -9.07 -1.45
N ALA A 70 6.86 -8.20 -1.79
CA ALA A 70 6.82 -7.44 -3.05
C ALA A 70 6.84 -8.34 -4.29
N ARG A 71 7.61 -9.42 -4.25
CA ARG A 71 7.65 -10.41 -5.35
C ARG A 71 6.32 -11.16 -5.46
N TRP A 72 5.75 -11.55 -4.33
CA TRP A 72 4.48 -12.27 -4.26
C TRP A 72 3.31 -11.42 -4.75
N VAL A 73 3.27 -10.14 -4.38
CA VAL A 73 2.25 -9.20 -4.91
C VAL A 73 2.40 -9.07 -6.43
N ARG A 74 3.62 -8.90 -6.94
CA ARG A 74 3.84 -8.71 -8.38
C ARG A 74 3.52 -9.95 -9.20
N ASN A 75 3.89 -11.12 -8.70
CA ASN A 75 3.67 -12.39 -9.38
C ASN A 75 2.31 -13.02 -9.04
N LYS A 76 1.54 -12.38 -8.16
CA LYS A 76 0.24 -12.86 -7.66
C LYS A 76 0.33 -14.26 -7.04
N TRP A 77 1.41 -14.52 -6.31
CA TRP A 77 1.61 -15.80 -5.63
C TRP A 77 0.82 -15.83 -4.32
N PHE A 78 -0.24 -16.66 -4.31
CA PHE A 78 -1.00 -17.06 -3.14
C PHE A 78 -1.71 -18.38 -3.47
N HIS A 79 -2.01 -19.19 -2.45
CA HIS A 79 -2.76 -20.45 -2.59
C HIS A 79 -4.24 -20.24 -2.26
N TYR A 80 -4.52 -19.49 -1.20
CA TYR A 80 -5.88 -19.30 -0.69
C TYR A 80 -6.11 -17.87 -0.23
N THR A 81 -7.36 -17.45 -0.20
CA THR A 81 -7.77 -16.18 0.41
C THR A 81 -8.12 -16.41 1.88
N CYS A 82 -7.84 -15.42 2.74
CA CYS A 82 -8.18 -15.52 4.15
C CYS A 82 -9.71 -15.43 4.33
N LYS A 83 -10.32 -16.52 4.82
CA LYS A 83 -11.76 -16.59 5.10
C LYS A 83 -12.23 -15.47 6.04
N SER A 84 -11.49 -15.23 7.12
CA SER A 84 -11.80 -14.16 8.10
C SER A 84 -11.66 -12.75 7.53
N CYS A 85 -10.82 -12.54 6.51
CA CYS A 85 -10.74 -11.24 5.85
C CYS A 85 -11.90 -11.00 4.87
N GLY A 86 -12.59 -12.06 4.42
CA GLY A 86 -13.70 -11.96 3.48
C GLY A 86 -13.37 -11.13 2.23
N VAL A 87 -12.20 -11.37 1.60
CA VAL A 87 -11.77 -10.57 0.45
C VAL A 87 -12.79 -10.71 -0.68
N PRO A 88 -13.47 -9.63 -1.11
CA PRO A 88 -14.54 -9.75 -2.09
C PRO A 88 -14.04 -10.16 -3.47
N ASP A 89 -14.85 -10.92 -4.22
CA ASP A 89 -14.49 -11.45 -5.54
C ASP A 89 -14.10 -10.37 -6.54
N TRP A 90 -14.84 -9.25 -6.57
CA TRP A 90 -14.52 -8.13 -7.47
C TRP A 90 -13.10 -7.57 -7.23
N LYS A 91 -12.60 -7.64 -5.99
CA LYS A 91 -11.26 -7.19 -5.63
C LYS A 91 -10.20 -8.18 -6.10
N LEU A 92 -10.50 -9.48 -5.99
CA LEU A 92 -9.66 -10.55 -6.52
C LEU A 92 -9.58 -10.48 -8.05
N GLU A 93 -10.70 -10.23 -8.73
CA GLU A 93 -10.77 -10.06 -10.17
C GLU A 93 -9.97 -8.83 -10.64
N LYS A 94 -10.14 -7.69 -9.95
CA LYS A 94 -9.33 -6.48 -10.21
C LYS A 94 -7.84 -6.73 -10.02
N TYR A 95 -7.47 -7.51 -9.00
CA TYR A 95 -6.09 -7.87 -8.75
C TYR A 95 -5.55 -8.87 -9.80
N SER A 96 -6.37 -9.81 -10.25
CA SER A 96 -6.00 -10.81 -11.27
C SER A 96 -5.73 -10.16 -12.62
N VAL A 97 -6.44 -9.08 -13.00
CA VAL A 97 -6.19 -8.36 -14.26
C VAL A 97 -5.07 -7.31 -14.18
N THR A 98 -4.56 -7.00 -12.99
CA THR A 98 -3.49 -6.01 -12.79
C THR A 98 -2.17 -6.53 -13.38
N GLN A 99 -1.48 -5.74 -14.20
CA GLN A 99 -0.20 -6.10 -14.83
C GLN A 99 0.95 -5.23 -14.31
N PHE A 100 2.14 -5.82 -14.18
CA PHE A 100 3.35 -5.14 -13.73
C PHE A 100 4.39 -5.08 -14.87
N ARG A 101 4.67 -3.88 -15.41
CA ARG A 101 5.56 -3.68 -16.58
C ARG A 101 6.74 -2.75 -16.26
N ARG A 102 7.90 -2.95 -16.90
CA ARG A 102 9.10 -2.11 -16.65
C ARG A 102 8.95 -0.69 -17.20
N HIS A 103 8.44 -0.56 -18.42
CA HIS A 103 8.37 0.70 -19.18
C HIS A 103 6.95 1.30 -19.23
N HIS A 104 5.97 0.67 -18.58
CA HIS A 104 4.59 1.13 -18.55
C HIS A 104 4.02 1.06 -17.13
N GLY A 105 3.09 1.96 -16.83
CA GLY A 105 2.34 2.01 -15.58
C GLY A 105 2.66 3.24 -14.74
N SER A 106 1.72 3.62 -13.88
CA SER A 106 1.89 4.77 -12.98
C SER A 106 3.06 4.54 -12.02
N SER A 107 3.89 5.56 -11.79
CA SER A 107 4.95 5.54 -10.77
C SER A 107 4.42 5.40 -9.33
N LEU A 108 3.09 5.46 -9.14
CA LEU A 108 2.43 5.43 -7.84
C LEU A 108 3.10 6.41 -6.85
N LEU A 109 3.41 7.62 -7.34
CA LEU A 109 3.88 8.72 -6.50
C LEU A 109 2.73 9.12 -5.59
N ASN A 110 2.94 9.08 -4.28
CA ASN A 110 1.96 9.59 -3.32
C ASN A 110 2.03 11.12 -3.34
N SER A 111 0.89 11.78 -3.51
CA SER A 111 0.74 13.23 -3.36
C SER A 111 0.62 13.65 -1.89
N ASP A 112 1.37 13.00 -0.99
CA ASP A 112 1.33 13.27 0.45
C ASP A 112 2.61 13.98 0.91
N THR A 113 3.10 14.93 0.11
CA THR A 113 3.97 15.98 0.61
C THR A 113 3.08 17.11 1.08
N LYS A 114 2.44 16.97 2.25
CA LYS A 114 2.22 18.16 3.08
C LYS A 114 3.59 18.49 3.65
N MET A 115 4.28 19.43 3.02
CA MET A 115 5.43 20.07 3.66
C MET A 115 4.96 20.61 5.02
N PRO A 116 5.76 20.47 6.08
CA PRO A 116 5.45 21.15 7.34
C PRO A 116 5.35 22.66 7.04
N ASN A 117 4.23 23.25 7.44
CA ASN A 117 4.00 24.68 7.34
C ASN A 117 5.08 25.39 8.18
N GLU A 118 6.05 26.00 7.51
CA GLU A 118 7.13 26.81 8.07
C GLU A 118 6.55 28.15 8.54
N LYS A 119 5.69 28.13 9.56
CA LYS A 119 5.18 29.33 10.25
C LYS A 119 4.92 29.05 11.73
N SER A 120 5.98 28.75 12.45
CA SER A 120 6.03 28.88 13.91
C SER A 120 7.48 28.98 14.39
N ALA A 121 8.19 29.97 13.85
CA ALA A 121 9.50 30.39 14.32
C ALA A 121 9.71 31.88 14.08
N ASN A 122 8.81 32.73 14.62
CA ASN A 122 9.18 34.11 14.94
C ASN A 122 8.20 34.73 15.94
N GLU A 123 8.39 34.46 17.23
CA GLU A 123 8.04 35.38 18.32
C GLU A 123 8.64 34.85 19.64
N LYS A 124 9.97 34.79 19.68
CA LYS A 124 10.72 34.68 20.94
C LYS A 124 12.11 35.30 20.79
N SER A 125 12.14 36.60 20.52
CA SER A 125 13.25 37.51 20.81
C SER A 125 12.68 38.91 20.69
N THR A 126 12.24 39.54 21.77
CA THR A 126 13.12 40.43 22.54
C THR A 126 12.77 40.39 24.03
N ASN A 127 13.65 39.80 24.83
CA ASN A 127 13.82 40.19 26.22
C ASN A 127 15.13 40.99 26.32
N GLU A 128 15.13 42.02 27.17
CA GLU A 128 16.30 42.62 27.83
C GLU A 128 17.32 43.42 27.01
N LYS A 129 17.26 44.74 27.19
CA LYS A 129 18.34 45.76 27.25
C LYS A 129 17.61 47.10 27.43
N SER A 130 17.84 47.98 28.40
CA SER A 130 18.88 48.14 29.40
C SER A 130 18.39 49.21 30.39
N SER A 131 18.93 49.16 31.61
CA SER A 131 19.27 50.29 32.50
C SER A 131 18.20 51.26 32.97
#